data_AF-A0A948MCC3-F1
#
_entry.id   AF-A0A948MCC3-F1
#
_cell.length_a   1.000
_cell.length_b   1.000
_cell.length_c   1.000
_cell.angle_alpha   90.00
_cell.angle_beta   90.00
_cell.angle_gamma   90.00
#
_symmetry.space_group_name_H-M   'P 1'
#
loop_
_entity.id
_entity.type
_entity.pdbx_description
1 polymer ?
#
loop_
_entity_poly.entity_id
_entity_poly.type
_entity_poly.pdbx_seq_one_letter_code
_entity_poly.pdbx_strand_id
1 'polypeptide(L)'
;MEPTTVAVLIDLVFIILWVRILYVAVSRGILAEIIKIAGLLAGIFFAFQYYTFSGEKLGYSIPFLGKEYFNLAAFLIIFLGTRAIFSFLGLITRLLFKSRDIAIFERWLSLFAGTVRAILLSSVIVFAFHLSPFDLLVVQKSRAVLFAKPAPWSYLAIYRFFSTTNAKMKVNPGVEQYLDFFKPGNRVKGGGLEK
;
A
#
# COMPACT_ATOMS: atom_id res chain seq x y z
N MET A 1 -9.13 -25.46 4.02
CA MET A 1 -9.90 -24.42 4.73
C MET A 1 -10.93 -23.89 3.76
N GLU A 2 -12.18 -23.67 4.19
CA GLU A 2 -13.16 -23.06 3.28
C GLU A 2 -12.74 -21.62 2.90
N PRO A 3 -12.96 -21.19 1.65
CA PRO A 3 -12.56 -19.85 1.18
C PRO A 3 -13.23 -18.72 1.97
N THR A 4 -14.39 -18.98 2.58
CA THR A 4 -15.11 -18.08 3.49
C THR A 4 -14.35 -17.87 4.80
N THR A 5 -13.81 -18.93 5.41
CA THR A 5 -13.01 -18.86 6.63
C THR A 5 -11.75 -18.02 6.43
N VAL A 6 -11.08 -18.20 5.28
CA VAL A 6 -9.86 -17.43 4.96
C VAL A 6 -10.17 -15.95 4.76
N ALA A 7 -11.28 -15.61 4.10
CA ALA A 7 -11.71 -14.22 3.94
C ALA A 7 -11.98 -13.53 5.30
N VAL A 8 -12.61 -14.23 6.25
CA VAL A 8 -12.83 -13.72 7.62
C VAL A 8 -11.51 -13.49 8.35
N LEU A 9 -10.53 -14.37 8.18
CA LEU A 9 -9.20 -14.19 8.77
C LEU A 9 -8.50 -12.95 8.21
N ILE A 10 -8.59 -12.72 6.89
CA ILE A 10 -8.05 -11.51 6.25
C ILE A 10 -8.73 -10.27 6.85
N ASP A 11 -10.06 -10.26 6.96
CA ASP A 11 -10.80 -9.14 7.54
C ASP A 11 -10.36 -8.86 8.98
N LEU A 12 -10.15 -9.92 9.80
CA LEU A 12 -9.67 -9.78 11.17
C LEU A 12 -8.26 -9.15 11.23
N VAL A 13 -7.35 -9.55 10.34
CA VAL A 13 -6.01 -8.96 10.24
C VAL A 13 -6.11 -7.47 9.90
N PHE A 14 -6.99 -7.07 8.99
CA PHE A 14 -7.21 -5.66 8.65
C PHE A 14 -7.80 -4.88 9.83
N ILE A 15 -8.76 -5.45 10.58
CA ILE A 15 -9.32 -4.81 11.77
C ILE A 15 -8.24 -4.57 12.84
N ILE A 16 -7.42 -5.58 13.14
CA ILE A 16 -6.32 -5.47 14.11
C ILE A 16 -5.32 -4.40 13.64
N LEU A 17 -4.99 -4.40 12.34
CA LEU A 17 -4.12 -3.39 11.75
C LEU A 17 -4.69 -1.98 11.93
N TRP A 18 -5.98 -1.78 11.66
CA TRP A 18 -6.65 -0.50 11.82
C TRP A 18 -6.65 -0.02 13.26
N VAL A 19 -7.08 -0.86 14.21
CA VAL A 19 -7.10 -0.54 15.64
C VAL A 19 -5.71 -0.11 16.10
N ARG A 20 -4.67 -0.87 15.72
CA ARG A 20 -3.28 -0.52 16.04
C ARG A 20 -2.87 0.83 15.44
N ILE A 21 -3.23 1.08 14.19
CA ILE A 21 -2.89 2.33 13.49
C ILE A 21 -3.54 3.53 14.18
N LEU A 22 -4.83 3.44 14.48
CA LEU A 22 -5.61 4.51 15.12
C LEU A 22 -5.14 4.77 16.55
N TYR A 23 -4.91 3.71 17.33
CA TYR A 23 -4.36 3.82 18.68
C TYR A 23 -3.03 4.58 18.68
N VAL A 24 -2.09 4.15 17.83
CA VAL A 24 -0.76 4.78 17.73
C VAL A 24 -0.84 6.21 17.18
N ALA A 25 -1.83 6.53 16.34
CA ALA A 25 -2.01 7.89 15.81
C ALA A 25 -2.43 8.85 16.92
N VAL A 26 -3.46 8.48 17.71
CA VAL A 26 -3.96 9.29 18.83
C VAL A 26 -2.89 9.51 19.91
N SER A 27 -2.03 8.52 20.16
CA SER A 27 -0.99 8.62 21.19
C SER A 27 0.26 9.41 20.79
N ARG A 28 0.49 9.69 19.50
CA ARG A 28 1.76 10.29 19.03
C ARG A 28 1.66 11.72 18.50
N GLY A 29 0.45 12.29 18.45
CA GLY A 29 0.21 13.65 17.97
C GLY A 29 0.25 13.77 16.45
N ILE A 30 -0.10 14.95 15.93
CA ILE A 30 -0.30 15.15 14.49
C ILE A 30 1.01 15.19 13.71
N LEU A 31 2.06 15.80 14.28
CA LEU A 31 3.34 15.97 13.60
C LEU A 31 3.96 14.61 13.24
N ALA A 32 3.95 13.67 14.19
CA ALA A 32 4.43 12.31 13.96
C ALA A 32 3.60 11.58 12.91
N GLU A 33 2.30 11.89 12.82
CA GLU A 33 1.40 11.27 11.85
C GLU A 33 1.63 11.81 10.43
N ILE A 34 1.89 13.12 10.28
CA ILE A 34 2.25 13.72 8.99
C ILE A 34 3.50 13.06 8.41
N ILE A 35 4.55 12.85 9.21
CA ILE A 35 5.79 12.20 8.77
C ILE A 35 5.51 10.75 8.35
N LYS A 36 4.67 10.04 9.11
CA LYS A 36 4.26 8.68 8.76
C LYS A 36 3.45 8.65 7.46
N ILE A 37 2.57 9.61 7.19
CA ILE A 37 1.81 9.68 5.95
C ILE A 37 2.73 10.02 4.79
N ALA A 38 3.62 11.00 4.94
CA ALA A 38 4.60 11.36 3.92
C ALA A 38 5.46 10.15 3.52
N GLY A 39 5.96 9.38 4.50
CA GLY A 39 6.71 8.16 4.21
C GLY A 39 5.88 7.04 3.60
N LEU A 40 4.58 6.98 3.89
CA LEU A 40 3.68 6.02 3.24
C LEU A 40 3.42 6.42 1.78
N LEU A 41 3.17 7.71 1.50
CA LEU A 41 2.97 8.22 0.15
C LEU A 41 4.23 8.08 -0.70
N ALA A 42 5.41 8.39 -0.14
CA ALA A 42 6.68 8.16 -0.80
C ALA A 42 6.89 6.66 -1.10
N GLY A 43 6.63 5.79 -0.12
CA GLY A 43 6.72 4.34 -0.30
C GLY A 43 5.77 3.83 -1.38
N ILE A 44 4.51 4.31 -1.40
CA ILE A 44 3.55 4.00 -2.46
C ILE A 44 4.10 4.44 -3.81
N PHE A 45 4.55 5.69 -3.94
CA PHE A 45 5.03 6.21 -5.21
C PHE A 45 6.20 5.40 -5.76
N PHE A 46 7.26 5.20 -4.96
CA PHE A 46 8.44 4.47 -5.40
C PHE A 46 8.14 2.99 -5.67
N ALA A 47 7.39 2.33 -4.78
CA ALA A 47 7.07 0.91 -4.97
C ALA A 47 6.23 0.70 -6.22
N PHE A 48 5.17 1.50 -6.44
CA PHE A 48 4.30 1.39 -7.62
C PHE A 48 5.04 1.77 -8.90
N GLN A 49 5.96 2.73 -8.87
CA GLN A 49 6.69 3.14 -10.07
C GLN A 49 7.73 2.11 -10.51
N TYR A 50 8.46 1.51 -9.56
CA TYR A 50 9.71 0.80 -9.88
C TYR A 50 9.67 -0.72 -9.68
N TYR A 51 8.60 -1.30 -9.11
CA TYR A 51 8.58 -2.76 -8.86
C TYR A 51 8.70 -3.63 -10.12
N THR A 52 8.19 -3.18 -11.27
CA THR A 52 8.24 -3.92 -12.55
C THR A 52 9.62 -3.94 -13.17
N PHE A 53 10.45 -2.92 -12.90
CA PHE A 53 11.80 -2.81 -13.42
C PHE A 53 12.68 -4.00 -12.99
N SER A 54 12.48 -4.47 -11.75
CA SER A 54 13.17 -5.63 -11.22
C SER A 54 12.71 -6.93 -11.89
N GLY A 55 11.40 -7.12 -12.11
CA GLY A 55 10.87 -8.31 -12.77
C GLY A 55 11.31 -8.45 -14.23
N GLU A 56 11.44 -7.34 -14.95
CA GLU A 56 11.91 -7.33 -16.34
C GLU A 56 13.41 -7.59 -16.48
N LYS A 57 14.22 -7.14 -15.53
CA LYS A 57 15.69 -7.32 -15.58
C LYS A 57 16.17 -8.63 -14.94
N LEU A 58 15.54 -9.06 -13.84
CA LEU A 58 15.99 -10.21 -13.05
C LEU A 58 15.23 -11.51 -13.38
N GLY A 59 14.00 -11.40 -13.90
CA GLY A 59 13.17 -12.58 -14.24
C GLY A 59 13.80 -13.49 -15.30
N TYR A 60 14.71 -12.97 -16.13
CA TYR A 60 15.44 -13.77 -17.12
C TYR A 60 16.63 -14.54 -16.53
N SER A 61 17.15 -14.15 -15.37
CA SER A 61 18.36 -14.73 -14.79
C SER A 61 18.10 -15.93 -13.89
N ILE A 62 16.86 -16.09 -13.39
CA ILE A 62 16.51 -17.13 -12.41
C ILE A 62 15.22 -17.83 -12.87
N PRO A 63 15.32 -18.84 -13.75
CA PRO A 63 14.16 -19.46 -14.41
C PRO A 63 13.24 -20.25 -13.47
N PHE A 64 13.66 -20.55 -12.24
CA PHE A 64 12.87 -21.31 -11.27
C PHE A 64 11.93 -20.45 -10.39
N LEU A 65 12.08 -19.11 -10.37
CA LEU A 65 11.13 -18.21 -9.72
C LEU A 65 10.27 -17.51 -10.78
N GLY A 66 8.95 -17.64 -10.65
CA GLY A 66 8.01 -16.92 -11.52
C GLY A 66 8.16 -15.39 -11.40
N LYS A 67 7.89 -14.67 -12.50
CA LYS A 67 7.96 -13.19 -12.58
C LYS A 67 7.17 -12.49 -11.47
N GLU A 68 6.06 -13.09 -11.03
CA GLU A 68 5.20 -12.59 -9.94
C GLU A 68 5.95 -12.49 -8.61
N TYR A 69 6.75 -13.51 -8.25
CA TYR A 69 7.55 -13.49 -7.03
C TYR A 69 8.59 -12.37 -7.05
N PHE A 70 9.23 -12.12 -8.20
CA PHE A 70 10.18 -11.01 -8.34
C PHE A 70 9.49 -9.65 -8.22
N ASN A 71 8.33 -9.48 -8.85
CA ASN A 71 7.55 -8.25 -8.75
C ASN A 71 7.11 -7.97 -7.31
N LEU A 72 6.60 -8.99 -6.60
CA LEU A 72 6.22 -8.88 -5.20
C LEU A 72 7.43 -8.56 -4.31
N ALA A 73 8.55 -9.27 -4.48
CA ALA A 73 9.76 -9.04 -3.69
C ALA A 73 10.31 -7.63 -3.92
N ALA A 74 10.40 -7.18 -5.18
CA ALA A 74 10.82 -5.83 -5.52
C ALA A 74 9.89 -4.77 -4.92
N PHE A 75 8.58 -4.98 -5.04
CA PHE A 75 7.58 -4.11 -4.43
C PHE A 75 7.79 -3.98 -2.92
N LEU A 76 7.93 -5.10 -2.21
CA LEU A 76 8.13 -5.12 -0.76
C LEU A 76 9.45 -4.49 -0.35
N ILE A 77 10.56 -4.77 -1.05
CA ILE A 77 11.87 -4.20 -0.77
C ILE A 77 11.83 -2.68 -0.92
N ILE A 78 11.28 -2.18 -2.02
CA ILE A 78 11.18 -0.74 -2.27
C ILE A 78 10.27 -0.09 -1.23
N PHE A 79 9.08 -0.65 -1.01
CA PHE A 79 8.10 -0.11 -0.07
C PHE A 79 8.65 -0.07 1.36
N LEU A 80 9.17 -1.19 1.86
CA LEU A 80 9.71 -1.30 3.22
C LEU A 80 11.01 -0.50 3.37
N GLY A 81 11.86 -0.46 2.33
CA GLY A 81 13.08 0.34 2.29
C GLY A 81 12.78 1.83 2.41
N THR A 82 11.88 2.37 1.59
CA THR A 82 11.42 3.77 1.72
C THR A 82 10.78 4.01 3.08
N ARG A 83 9.98 3.06 3.57
CA ARG A 83 9.32 3.19 4.88
C ARG A 83 10.34 3.25 6.03
N ALA A 84 11.40 2.45 5.96
CA ALA A 84 12.48 2.45 6.95
C ALA A 84 13.16 3.82 7.00
N ILE A 85 13.50 4.40 5.84
CA ILE A 85 14.12 5.75 5.74
C ILE A 85 13.24 6.80 6.44
N PHE A 86 11.94 6.82 6.17
CA PHE A 86 11.03 7.76 6.84
C PHE A 86 10.79 7.45 8.32
N SER A 87 10.92 6.19 8.74
CA SER A 87 10.87 5.82 10.15
C SER A 87 12.07 6.39 10.91
N PHE A 88 13.27 6.38 10.30
CA PHE A 88 14.43 7.07 10.86
C PHE A 88 14.18 8.58 10.98
N LEU A 89 13.58 9.20 9.96
CA LEU A 89 13.21 10.61 10.04
C LEU A 89 12.22 10.90 11.18
N GLY A 90 11.23 10.03 11.35
CA GLY A 90 10.29 10.09 12.48
C GLY A 90 10.99 9.97 13.84
N LEU A 91 12.00 9.11 13.96
CA LEU A 91 12.82 9.01 15.18
C LEU A 91 13.55 10.32 15.47
N ILE A 92 14.19 10.92 14.46
CA ILE A 92 14.90 12.19 14.60
C ILE A 92 13.95 13.29 15.07
N THR A 93 12.76 13.41 14.45
CA THR A 93 11.79 14.41 14.91
C THR A 93 11.35 14.19 16.34
N ARG A 94 11.19 12.94 16.80
CA ARG A 94 10.86 12.67 18.20
C ARG A 94 11.98 13.09 19.16
N LEU A 95 13.23 12.99 18.75
CA LEU A 95 14.38 13.44 19.55
C LEU A 95 14.45 14.97 19.62
N LEU A 96 14.13 15.66 18.52
CA LEU A 96 14.19 17.12 18.45
C LEU A 96 13.00 17.80 19.15
N PHE A 97 11.81 17.20 19.10
CA PHE A 97 10.62 17.75 19.73
C PHE A 97 10.38 17.10 21.10
N LYS A 98 10.60 17.89 22.17
CA LYS A 98 10.31 17.48 23.55
C LYS A 98 8.84 17.11 23.69
N SER A 99 8.56 16.03 24.42
CA SER A 99 7.18 15.56 24.67
C SER A 99 6.36 16.70 25.27
N ARG A 100 5.41 17.23 24.47
CA ARG A 100 4.37 18.14 24.93
C ARG A 100 3.09 17.33 25.15
N ASP A 101 2.26 17.81 26.05
CA ASP A 101 0.91 17.28 26.18
C ASP A 101 0.14 17.51 24.87
N ILE A 102 -0.38 16.41 24.33
CA ILE A 102 -1.15 16.43 23.08
C ILE A 102 -2.54 16.97 23.40
N ALA A 103 -2.85 18.16 22.87
CA ALA A 103 -4.15 18.79 23.01
C ALA A 103 -5.27 17.90 22.45
N ILE A 104 -6.48 17.98 23.01
CA ILE A 104 -7.63 17.16 22.58
C ILE A 104 -7.93 17.37 21.08
N PHE A 105 -7.85 18.60 20.58
CA PHE A 105 -8.01 18.89 19.15
C PHE A 105 -6.96 18.19 18.29
N GLU A 106 -5.70 18.15 18.75
CA GLU A 106 -4.62 17.45 18.06
C GLU A 106 -4.84 15.92 18.05
N ARG A 107 -5.48 15.36 19.08
CA ARG A 107 -5.90 13.94 19.10
C ARG A 107 -6.93 13.63 18.02
N TRP A 108 -7.90 14.53 17.78
CA TRP A 108 -8.87 14.35 16.70
C TRP A 108 -8.23 14.45 15.32
N LEU A 109 -7.33 15.41 15.13
CA LEU A 109 -6.63 15.56 13.85
C LEU A 109 -5.69 14.37 13.57
N SER A 110 -4.99 13.89 14.60
CA SER A 110 -4.15 12.69 14.49
C SER A 110 -4.98 11.42 14.28
N LEU A 111 -6.17 11.30 14.86
CA LEU A 111 -7.10 10.21 14.56
C LEU A 111 -7.51 10.22 13.08
N PHE A 112 -7.91 11.38 12.55
CA PHE A 112 -8.26 11.51 11.13
C PHE A 112 -7.08 11.15 10.21
N ALA A 113 -5.90 11.67 10.50
CA ALA A 113 -4.67 11.34 9.78
C ALA A 113 -4.34 9.82 9.88
N GLY A 114 -4.56 9.22 11.05
CA GLY A 114 -4.45 7.78 11.27
C GLY A 114 -5.41 6.96 10.40
N THR A 115 -6.66 7.40 10.25
CA THR A 115 -7.65 6.78 9.37
C THR A 115 -7.19 6.83 7.91
N VAL A 116 -6.73 7.99 7.44
CA VAL A 116 -6.17 8.12 6.07
C VAL A 116 -5.00 7.15 5.87
N ARG A 117 -4.09 7.07 6.86
CA ARG A 117 -2.98 6.13 6.83
C ARG A 117 -3.44 4.67 6.82
N ALA A 118 -4.46 4.31 7.59
CA ALA A 118 -5.01 2.96 7.64
C ALA A 118 -5.60 2.55 6.28
N ILE A 119 -6.36 3.45 5.64
CA ILE A 119 -6.94 3.26 4.31
C ILE A 119 -5.83 3.04 3.28
N LEU A 120 -4.82 3.91 3.25
CA LEU A 120 -3.71 3.83 2.31
C LEU A 120 -2.89 2.54 2.50
N LEU A 121 -2.57 2.18 3.74
CA LEU A 121 -1.79 0.96 4.02
C LEU A 121 -2.59 -0.30 3.69
N SER A 122 -3.90 -0.29 3.99
CA SER A 122 -4.81 -1.37 3.59
C SER A 122 -4.78 -1.57 2.07
N SER A 123 -4.81 -0.47 1.32
CA SER A 123 -4.74 -0.49 -0.14
C SER A 123 -3.42 -1.05 -0.67
N VAL A 124 -2.29 -0.70 -0.04
CA VAL A 124 -0.98 -1.28 -0.35
C VAL A 124 -0.97 -2.79 -0.13
N ILE A 125 -1.56 -3.28 0.96
CA ILE A 125 -1.61 -4.71 1.27
C ILE A 125 -2.46 -5.45 0.24
N VAL A 126 -3.62 -4.91 -0.15
CA VAL A 126 -4.46 -5.50 -1.22
C VAL A 126 -3.71 -5.55 -2.54
N PHE A 127 -2.96 -4.50 -2.89
CA PHE A 127 -2.11 -4.50 -4.08
C PHE A 127 -0.99 -5.55 -4.00
N ALA A 128 -0.36 -5.71 -2.83
CA ALA A 128 0.66 -6.74 -2.63
C ALA A 128 0.07 -8.16 -2.79
N PHE A 129 -1.16 -8.40 -2.34
CA PHE A 129 -1.86 -9.66 -2.62
C PHE A 129 -2.09 -9.89 -4.11
N HIS A 130 -2.37 -8.85 -4.88
CA HIS A 130 -2.50 -8.96 -6.34
C HIS A 130 -1.18 -9.30 -7.05
N LEU A 131 -0.04 -8.85 -6.53
CA LEU A 131 1.26 -9.25 -7.05
C LEU A 131 1.68 -10.65 -6.61
N SER A 132 0.98 -11.23 -5.63
CA SER A 132 1.30 -12.53 -5.09
C SER A 132 0.58 -13.63 -5.86
N PRO A 133 1.17 -14.83 -5.98
CA PRO A 133 0.49 -16.00 -6.57
C PRO A 133 -0.63 -16.55 -5.66
N PHE A 134 -0.99 -15.87 -4.57
CA PHE A 134 -2.13 -16.25 -3.74
C PHE A 134 -3.44 -16.08 -4.50
N ASP A 135 -4.41 -16.94 -4.20
CA ASP A 135 -5.73 -16.91 -4.84
C ASP A 135 -6.46 -15.58 -4.55
N LEU A 136 -6.45 -14.70 -5.56
CA LEU A 136 -7.11 -13.41 -5.56
C LEU A 136 -8.62 -13.52 -5.31
N LEU A 137 -9.25 -14.67 -5.61
CA LEU A 137 -10.66 -14.91 -5.35
C LEU A 137 -10.98 -14.88 -3.85
N VAL A 138 -10.02 -15.26 -3.00
CA VAL A 138 -10.17 -15.19 -1.54
C VAL A 138 -10.17 -13.73 -1.06
N VAL A 139 -9.30 -12.89 -1.63
CA VAL A 139 -9.23 -11.46 -1.31
C VAL A 139 -10.46 -10.71 -1.82
N GLN A 140 -10.99 -11.09 -3.00
CA GLN A 140 -12.23 -10.50 -3.53
C GLN A 140 -13.46 -10.79 -2.67
N LYS A 141 -13.48 -11.92 -1.97
CA LYS A 141 -14.55 -12.27 -1.01
C LYS A 141 -14.43 -11.53 0.31
N SER A 142 -13.25 -11.00 0.63
CA SER A 142 -12.98 -10.20 1.83
C SER A 142 -13.45 -8.75 1.67
N ARG A 143 -13.81 -8.11 2.78
CA ARG A 143 -14.16 -6.68 2.82
C ARG A 143 -12.95 -5.77 2.56
N ALA A 144 -11.73 -6.30 2.65
CA ALA A 144 -10.51 -5.57 2.34
C ALA A 144 -10.49 -5.00 0.91
N VAL A 145 -11.22 -5.62 -0.03
CA VAL A 145 -11.34 -5.16 -1.42
C VAL A 145 -11.89 -3.73 -1.56
N LEU A 146 -12.64 -3.25 -0.56
CA LEU A 146 -13.12 -1.86 -0.51
C LEU A 146 -11.96 -0.86 -0.55
N PHE A 147 -10.80 -1.27 -0.04
CA PHE A 147 -9.59 -0.47 0.00
C PHE A 147 -8.68 -0.73 -1.22
N ALA A 148 -9.12 -1.37 -2.29
CA ALA A 148 -8.25 -1.66 -3.42
C ALA A 148 -7.70 -0.39 -4.11
N LYS A 149 -8.48 0.69 -4.15
CA LYS A 149 -8.21 1.88 -5.01
C LYS A 149 -7.35 3.01 -4.42
N PRO A 150 -7.41 3.32 -3.11
CA PRO A 150 -6.75 4.50 -2.54
C PRO A 150 -5.24 4.63 -2.82
N ALA A 151 -4.45 3.56 -2.67
CA ALA A 151 -3.01 3.61 -2.94
C ALA A 151 -2.70 3.83 -4.43
N PRO A 152 -3.26 3.06 -5.39
CA PRO A 152 -3.07 3.34 -6.81
C PRO A 152 -3.51 4.76 -7.22
N TRP A 153 -4.62 5.26 -6.66
CA TRP A 153 -5.07 6.63 -6.92
C TRP A 153 -4.09 7.65 -6.38
N SER A 154 -3.54 7.44 -5.18
CA SER A 154 -2.51 8.33 -4.63
C SER A 154 -1.25 8.32 -5.49
N TYR A 155 -0.84 7.15 -6.01
CA TYR A 155 0.24 7.04 -6.97
C TYR A 155 -0.04 7.85 -8.24
N LEU A 156 -1.23 7.70 -8.85
CA LEU A 156 -1.59 8.45 -10.05
C LEU A 156 -1.65 9.97 -9.81
N ALA A 157 -2.14 10.39 -8.64
CA ALA A 157 -2.17 11.81 -8.27
C ALA A 157 -0.75 12.38 -8.15
N ILE A 158 0.14 11.68 -7.45
CA ILE A 158 1.55 12.07 -7.31
C ILE A 158 2.25 12.05 -8.67
N TYR A 159 2.01 11.01 -9.47
CA TYR A 159 2.56 10.89 -10.83
C TYR A 159 2.14 12.07 -11.70
N ARG A 160 0.84 12.44 -11.71
CA ARG A 160 0.34 13.59 -12.48
C ARG A 160 1.03 14.88 -12.09
N PHE A 161 1.29 15.06 -10.80
CA PHE A 161 2.04 16.20 -10.30
C PHE A 161 3.47 16.20 -10.86
N PHE A 162 4.19 15.07 -10.79
CA PHE A 162 5.57 14.99 -11.31
C PHE A 162 5.69 14.99 -12.83
N SER A 163 4.72 14.44 -13.56
CA SER A 163 4.75 14.39 -15.03
C SER A 163 4.73 15.78 -15.68
N THR A 164 4.25 16.80 -14.95
CA THR A 164 4.37 18.20 -15.39
C THR A 164 5.83 18.65 -15.53
N THR A 165 6.72 18.10 -14.71
CA THR A 165 8.14 18.46 -14.68
C THR A 165 9.01 17.49 -15.49
N ASN A 166 8.57 16.25 -15.70
CA ASN A 166 9.34 15.23 -16.38
C ASN A 166 8.50 14.46 -17.41
N ALA A 167 8.48 14.97 -18.65
CA ALA A 167 7.70 14.41 -19.74
C ALA A 167 8.13 13.00 -20.20
N LYS A 168 9.29 12.50 -19.76
CA LYS A 168 9.80 11.17 -20.12
C LYS A 168 9.29 10.07 -19.18
N MET A 169 8.71 10.43 -18.04
CA MET A 169 8.16 9.46 -17.10
C MET A 169 6.91 8.84 -17.71
N LYS A 170 6.78 7.51 -17.63
CA LYS A 170 5.57 6.78 -18.03
C LYS A 170 4.93 6.15 -16.79
N VAL A 171 3.60 6.09 -16.78
CA VAL A 171 2.83 5.37 -15.76
C VAL A 171 3.21 3.89 -15.83
N ASN A 172 3.32 3.25 -14.68
CA ASN A 172 3.55 1.81 -14.63
C ASN A 172 2.29 1.05 -15.11
N PRO A 173 2.36 0.28 -16.21
CA PRO A 173 1.21 -0.41 -16.76
C PRO A 173 0.60 -1.44 -15.80
N GLY A 174 1.39 -2.02 -14.89
CA GLY A 174 0.87 -2.97 -13.90
C GLY A 174 -0.10 -2.33 -12.90
N VAL A 175 0.02 -1.03 -12.65
CA VAL A 175 -0.91 -0.28 -11.80
C VAL A 175 -2.21 0.02 -12.53
N GLU A 176 -2.14 0.30 -13.83
CA GLU A 176 -3.32 0.52 -14.67
C GLU A 176 -4.13 -0.77 -14.82
N GLN A 177 -3.46 -1.90 -15.09
CA GLN A 177 -4.08 -3.23 -15.15
C GLN A 177 -4.80 -3.59 -13.85
N TYR A 178 -4.18 -3.31 -12.71
CA TYR A 178 -4.79 -3.50 -11.40
C TYR A 178 -6.05 -2.64 -11.21
N LEU A 179 -6.02 -1.38 -11.60
CA LEU A 179 -7.19 -0.50 -11.50
C LEU A 179 -8.34 -0.97 -12.41
N ASP A 180 -8.01 -1.47 -13.61
CA ASP A 180 -8.97 -2.02 -14.56
C ASP A 180 -9.63 -3.31 -14.07
N PHE A 181 -8.87 -4.14 -13.35
CA PHE A 181 -9.39 -5.34 -12.71
C PHE A 181 -10.48 -5.03 -11.65
N PHE A 182 -10.33 -3.92 -10.91
CA PHE A 182 -11.30 -3.48 -9.89
C PHE A 182 -12.35 -2.46 -10.40
N LYS A 183 -12.48 -2.27 -11.73
CA LYS A 183 -13.57 -1.46 -12.30
C LYS A 183 -14.92 -2.18 -12.15
N PRO A 184 -16.00 -1.46 -11.76
CA PRO A 184 -17.35 -2.03 -11.73
C PRO A 184 -17.74 -2.45 -13.16
N GLY A 185 -18.05 -3.74 -13.35
CA GLY A 185 -18.33 -4.35 -14.67
C GLY A 185 -17.38 -5.50 -15.05
N ASN A 186 -16.15 -5.54 -14.51
CA ASN A 186 -15.15 -6.57 -14.83
C ASN A 186 -15.08 -7.74 -13.83
N ARG A 187 -15.83 -7.68 -12.71
CA ARG A 187 -15.78 -8.70 -11.64
C ARG A 187 -16.19 -10.12 -12.07
N VAL A 188 -16.80 -10.28 -13.24
CA VAL A 188 -17.39 -11.57 -13.70
C VAL A 188 -16.45 -12.36 -14.63
N LYS A 189 -15.37 -11.76 -15.17
CA LYS A 189 -14.50 -12.45 -16.14
C LYS A 189 -13.24 -13.11 -15.55
N GLY A 190 -12.93 -12.88 -14.27
CA GLY A 190 -11.73 -13.42 -13.62
C GLY A 190 -11.79 -14.89 -13.19
N GLY A 191 -12.91 -15.58 -13.44
CA GLY A 191 -13.07 -17.03 -13.16
C GLY A 191 -12.69 -17.94 -14.33
N GLY A 192 -12.14 -17.37 -15.41
CA GLY A 192 -11.73 -18.11 -16.61
C GLY A 192 -10.29 -17.77 -16.99
N LEU A 193 -9.33 -18.14 -16.15
CA LEU A 193 -8.02 -18.50 -16.66
C LEU A 193 -8.01 -20.03 -16.70
N GLU A 194 -8.09 -20.53 -17.92
CA GLU A 194 -7.94 -21.93 -18.29
C GLU A 194 -6.65 -22.52 -17.70
N LYS A 195 -6.71 -23.85 -17.57
CA LYS A 195 -5.70 -24.77 -17.02
C LYS A 195 -4.28 -24.55 -17.53
#